data_AF-A0A4S2HG13-F1
#
_entry.id   AF-A0A4S2HG13-F1
#
_cell.length_a   1.000
_cell.length_b   1.000
_cell.length_c   1.000
_cell.angle_alpha   90.00
_cell.angle_beta   90.00
_cell.angle_gamma   90.00
#
_symmetry.space_group_name_H-M   'P 1'
#
loop_
_entity.id
_entity.type
_entity.pdbx_description
1 polymer ?
#
loop_
_entity_poly.entity_id
_entity_poly.type
_entity_poly.pdbx_seq_one_letter_code
_entity_poly.pdbx_strand_id
1 'polypeptide(L)'
;MPFDLPWNDLLQDPVMQTWIRIMQWVWAFSLLWIAAMLLRGGFDDINEIITSPYATRSERWQARLQRPVRALALMGAALFGATSFALTIWFQGAVVIVIWREFFSV
;
A
#
# COMPACT_ATOMS: atom_id res chain seq x y z
N MET A 1 -32.70 -16.06 -14.43
CA MET A 1 -31.57 -16.87 -14.91
C MET A 1 -30.56 -16.91 -13.78
N PRO A 2 -30.11 -18.09 -13.31
CA PRO A 2 -29.07 -18.12 -12.29
C PRO A 2 -27.82 -17.43 -12.85
N PHE A 3 -27.32 -16.46 -12.11
CA PHE A 3 -26.11 -15.71 -12.42
C PHE A 3 -24.90 -16.59 -12.05
N ASP A 4 -24.78 -17.74 -12.71
CA ASP A 4 -23.63 -18.62 -12.58
C ASP A 4 -22.48 -17.99 -13.37
N LEU A 5 -21.89 -16.91 -12.83
CA LEU A 5 -20.62 -16.41 -13.34
C LEU A 5 -19.56 -17.45 -13.00
N PRO A 6 -18.96 -18.14 -13.99
CA PRO A 6 -17.77 -18.93 -13.72
C PRO A 6 -16.65 -17.95 -13.38
N TRP A 7 -16.53 -17.60 -12.10
CA TRP A 7 -15.52 -16.69 -11.57
C TRP A 7 -14.11 -17.08 -12.02
N ASN A 8 -13.88 -18.37 -12.23
CA ASN A 8 -12.65 -18.90 -12.77
C ASN A 8 -12.37 -18.44 -14.22
N ASP A 9 -13.38 -18.48 -15.10
CA ASP A 9 -13.22 -18.05 -16.50
C ASP A 9 -13.03 -16.53 -16.59
N LEU A 10 -13.64 -15.78 -15.67
CA LEU A 10 -13.49 -14.34 -15.56
C LEU A 10 -12.08 -13.93 -15.11
N LEU A 11 -11.47 -14.69 -14.20
CA LEU A 11 -10.10 -14.48 -13.73
C LEU A 11 -9.04 -14.96 -14.74
N GLN A 12 -9.40 -15.91 -15.61
CA GLN A 12 -8.52 -16.42 -16.66
C GLN A 12 -8.54 -15.57 -17.94
N ASP A 13 -9.51 -14.67 -18.09
CA ASP A 13 -9.62 -13.73 -19.20
C ASP A 13 -8.34 -12.89 -19.37
N PRO A 14 -7.77 -12.77 -20.59
CA PRO A 14 -6.58 -11.95 -20.84
C PRO A 14 -6.69 -10.50 -20.34
N VAL A 15 -7.89 -9.90 -20.40
CA VAL A 15 -8.13 -8.53 -19.93
C VAL A 15 -8.03 -8.47 -18.40
N MET A 16 -8.65 -9.43 -17.70
CA MET A 16 -8.61 -9.51 -16.24
C MET A 16 -7.20 -9.83 -15.72
N GLN A 17 -6.47 -10.73 -16.39
CA GLN A 17 -5.07 -11.01 -16.03
C GLN A 17 -4.18 -9.78 -16.19
N THR A 18 -4.40 -8.99 -17.24
CA THR A 18 -3.68 -7.73 -17.46
C THR A 18 -4.01 -6.72 -16.36
N TRP A 19 -5.29 -6.59 -16.01
CA TRP A 19 -5.74 -5.75 -14.89
C TRP A 19 -5.08 -6.14 -13.55
N ILE A 20 -5.07 -7.44 -13.22
CA ILE A 20 -4.43 -7.95 -12.00
C ILE A 20 -2.94 -7.57 -11.97
N ARG A 21 -2.22 -7.74 -13.09
CA ARG A 21 -0.79 -7.38 -13.17
C ARG A 21 -0.57 -5.87 -13.00
N ILE A 22 -1.40 -5.03 -13.63
CA ILE A 22 -1.33 -3.58 -13.45
C ILE A 22 -1.54 -3.22 -11.97
N MET A 23 -2.53 -3.84 -11.33
CA MET A 23 -2.84 -3.55 -9.93
C MET A 23 -1.75 -4.03 -8.95
N GLN A 24 -1.02 -5.10 -9.26
CA GLN A 24 0.17 -5.49 -8.50
C GLN A 24 1.23 -4.38 -8.52
N TRP A 25 1.47 -3.77 -9.69
CA TRP A 25 2.39 -2.63 -9.80
C TRP A 25 1.86 -1.39 -9.09
N VAL A 26 0.58 -1.05 -9.25
CA VAL A 26 -0.04 0.08 -8.54
C VAL A 26 0.11 -0.10 -7.04
N TRP A 27 -0.15 -1.30 -6.51
CA TRP A 27 0.05 -1.61 -5.10
C TRP A 27 1.53 -1.42 -4.70
N ALA A 28 2.47 -2.00 -5.44
CA ALA A 28 3.90 -1.87 -5.15
C ALA A 28 4.38 -0.41 -5.16
N PHE A 29 3.97 0.39 -6.15
CA PHE A 29 4.31 1.82 -6.22
C PHE A 29 3.66 2.61 -5.10
N SER A 30 2.40 2.35 -4.77
CA SER A 30 1.71 3.01 -3.66
C SER A 30 2.37 2.70 -2.31
N LEU A 31 2.83 1.46 -2.12
CA LEU A 31 3.57 1.04 -0.94
C LEU A 31 4.87 1.82 -0.79
N LEU A 32 5.68 1.86 -1.86
CA LEU A 32 6.94 2.60 -1.87
C LEU A 32 6.72 4.10 -1.65
N TRP A 33 5.69 4.67 -2.28
CA TRP A 33 5.34 6.08 -2.14
C TRP A 33 4.93 6.44 -0.72
N ILE A 34 3.99 5.69 -0.12
CA ILE A 34 3.51 5.93 1.24
C ILE A 34 4.64 5.70 2.24
N ALA A 35 5.44 4.65 2.07
CA ALA A 35 6.62 4.41 2.90
C ALA A 35 7.60 5.59 2.82
N ALA A 36 7.90 6.08 1.61
CA ALA A 36 8.79 7.22 1.43
C ALA A 36 8.25 8.50 2.09
N MET A 37 6.95 8.79 1.97
CA MET A 37 6.31 9.94 2.63
C MET A 37 6.38 9.84 4.15
N LEU A 38 6.05 8.67 4.71
CA LEU A 38 6.07 8.44 6.15
C LEU A 38 7.49 8.49 6.73
N LEU A 39 8.48 7.93 6.03
CA LEU A 39 9.87 7.94 6.47
C LEU A 39 10.51 9.33 6.35
N ARG A 40 10.04 10.19 5.43
CA ARG A 40 10.57 11.57 5.29
C ARG A 40 10.26 12.47 6.48
N GLY A 41 9.05 12.39 7.04
CA GLY A 41 8.62 13.22 8.18
C GLY A 41 8.54 12.48 9.51
N GLY A 42 8.69 11.16 9.51
CA GLY A 42 8.45 10.32 10.69
C GLY A 42 9.58 10.29 11.72
N PHE A 43 10.72 10.93 11.46
CA PHE A 43 11.90 10.88 12.34
C PHE A 43 12.42 12.23 12.81
N ASP A 44 11.78 13.34 12.44
CA ASP A 44 12.28 14.68 12.75
C ASP A 44 12.44 14.87 14.27
N ASP A 45 11.44 14.48 15.05
CA ASP A 45 11.47 14.52 16.52
C ASP A 45 12.66 13.72 17.12
N ILE A 46 12.94 12.54 16.55
CA ILE A 46 14.02 11.67 17.03
C ILE A 46 15.39 12.21 16.61
N ASN A 47 15.47 12.78 15.40
CA ASN A 47 16.67 13.43 14.89
C ASN A 47 17.04 14.63 15.76
N GLU A 48 16.05 15.43 16.16
CA GLU A 48 16.22 16.57 17.05
C GLU A 48 16.78 16.15 18.43
N ILE A 49 16.25 15.10 19.04
CA ILE A 49 16.76 14.58 20.33
C ILE A 49 18.22 14.10 20.19
N ILE A 50 18.57 13.47 19.07
CA ILE A 50 19.91 12.92 18.84
C ILE A 50 20.95 14.02 18.63
N THR A 51 20.60 15.10 17.94
CA THR A 51 21.49 16.23 17.66
C THR A 51 21.49 17.30 18.74
N SER A 52 20.48 17.32 19.62
CA SER A 52 20.33 18.33 20.67
C SER A 52 21.51 18.34 21.64
N PRO A 53 22.15 19.50 21.87
CA PRO A 53 23.24 19.63 22.83
C PRO A 53 22.78 19.47 24.29
N TYR A 54 21.48 19.61 24.56
CA TYR A 54 20.89 19.51 25.91
C TYR A 54 20.46 18.09 26.29
N ALA A 55 20.40 17.16 25.32
CA ALA A 55 19.98 15.79 25.58
C ALA A 55 21.07 14.96 26.27
N THR A 56 20.70 14.23 27.31
CA THR A 56 21.58 13.31 28.04
C THR A 56 21.98 12.11 27.18
N ARG A 57 23.10 11.45 27.54
CA ARG A 57 23.57 10.26 26.80
C ARG A 57 22.55 9.12 26.80
N SER A 58 21.80 8.94 27.89
CA SER A 58 20.72 7.95 27.99
C SER A 58 19.56 8.25 27.06
N GLU A 59 19.12 9.51 26.96
CA GLU A 59 18.04 9.93 26.06
C GLU A 59 18.42 9.73 24.60
N ARG A 60 19.66 10.10 24.21
CA ARG A 60 20.16 9.86 22.85
C ARG A 60 20.23 8.37 22.51
N TRP A 61 20.57 7.52 23.47
CA TRP A 61 20.61 6.08 23.27
C TRP A 61 19.21 5.48 23.10
N GLN A 62 18.25 5.86 23.96
CA GLN A 62 16.86 5.44 23.84
C GLN A 62 16.24 5.92 22.52
N ALA A 63 16.49 7.16 22.12
CA ALA A 63 16.04 7.71 20.85
C ALA A 63 16.58 6.91 19.63
N ARG A 64 17.84 6.48 19.68
CA ARG A 64 18.42 5.60 18.65
C ARG A 64 17.76 4.22 18.60
N LEU A 65 17.42 3.64 19.74
CA LEU A 65 16.71 2.36 19.81
C LEU A 65 15.24 2.46 19.35
N GLN A 66 14.62 3.62 19.51
CA GLN A 66 13.26 3.86 19.04
C GLN A 66 13.16 4.04 17.52
N ARG A 67 14.24 4.50 16.85
CA ARG A 67 14.26 4.63 15.38
C ARG A 67 13.85 3.36 14.63
N PRO A 68 14.46 2.18 14.84
CA PRO A 68 14.08 0.98 14.11
C PRO A 68 12.64 0.54 14.45
N VAL A 69 12.20 0.69 15.70
CA VAL A 69 10.83 0.35 16.10
C VAL A 69 9.80 1.24 15.39
N ARG A 70 10.03 2.56 15.35
CA ARG A 70 9.18 3.51 14.63
C ARG A 70 9.23 3.25 13.13
N ALA A 71 10.39 2.94 12.56
CA ALA A 71 10.51 2.56 11.15
C ALA A 71 9.64 1.35 10.81
N LEU A 72 9.67 0.29 11.64
CA LEU A 72 8.82 -0.89 11.45
C LEU A 72 7.33 -0.54 11.56
N ALA A 73 6.95 0.28 12.53
CA ALA A 73 5.56 0.74 12.68
C ALA A 73 5.09 1.54 11.45
N LEU A 74 5.93 2.43 10.92
CA LEU A 74 5.64 3.21 9.71
C LEU A 74 5.56 2.30 8.46
N MET A 75 6.42 1.27 8.36
CA MET A 75 6.32 0.27 7.28
C MET A 75 5.02 -0.53 7.37
N GLY A 76 4.60 -0.91 8.58
CA GLY A 76 3.31 -1.56 8.81
C GLY A 76 2.12 -0.67 8.42
N ALA A 77 2.18 0.61 8.80
CA ALA A 77 1.18 1.60 8.40
C ALA A 77 1.17 1.82 6.87
N ALA A 78 2.33 1.84 6.23
CA ALA A 78 2.45 1.96 4.77
C ALA A 78 1.83 0.75 4.06
N LEU A 79 2.11 -0.47 4.54
CA LEU A 79 1.50 -1.70 4.03
C LEU A 79 -0.03 -1.65 4.13
N PHE A 80 -0.55 -1.24 5.29
CA PHE A 80 -1.98 -1.14 5.50
C PHE A 80 -2.63 -0.07 4.62
N GLY A 81 -2.03 1.12 4.53
CA GLY A 81 -2.51 2.22 3.70
C GLY A 81 -2.50 1.88 2.21
N ALA A 82 -1.38 1.34 1.71
CA ALA A 82 -1.24 0.93 0.31
C ALA A 82 -2.24 -0.17 -0.06
N THR A 83 -2.43 -1.15 0.82
CA THR A 83 -3.39 -2.23 0.60
C THR A 83 -4.82 -1.71 0.60
N SER A 84 -5.20 -0.84 1.54
CA SER A 84 -6.54 -0.25 1.61
C SER A 84 -6.87 0.58 0.36
N PHE A 85 -5.89 1.33 -0.14
CA PHE A 85 -6.02 2.11 -1.38
C PHE A 85 -6.08 1.21 -2.63
N ALA A 86 -5.15 0.27 -2.77
CA ALA A 86 -5.09 -0.58 -3.95
C ALA A 86 -6.30 -1.52 -4.06
N LEU A 87 -6.79 -2.04 -2.94
CA LEU A 87 -7.90 -2.99 -2.91
C LEU A 87 -9.21 -2.34 -3.38
N THR A 88 -9.47 -1.10 -2.97
CA THR A 88 -10.68 -0.37 -3.43
C THR A 88 -10.64 -0.14 -4.94
N ILE A 89 -9.50 0.30 -5.48
CA ILE A 89 -9.31 0.47 -6.93
C ILE A 89 -9.42 -0.88 -7.65
N TRP A 90 -8.83 -1.94 -7.10
CA TRP A 90 -8.84 -3.28 -7.69
C TRP A 90 -10.26 -3.77 -7.91
N PHE A 91 -11.11 -3.66 -6.88
CA PHE A 91 -12.52 -4.03 -6.95
C PHE A 91 -13.29 -3.15 -7.93
N GLN A 92 -13.10 -1.83 -7.89
CA GLN A 92 -13.78 -0.91 -8.80
C GLN A 92 -13.47 -1.22 -10.27
N GLY A 93 -12.19 -1.42 -10.60
CA GLY A 93 -11.81 -1.75 -11.98
C GLY A 93 -12.28 -3.14 -12.41
N ALA A 94 -12.28 -4.12 -11.51
CA ALA A 94 -12.82 -5.45 -11.80
C ALA A 94 -14.33 -5.39 -12.14
N VAL A 95 -15.11 -4.62 -11.36
CA VAL A 95 -16.54 -4.40 -11.62
C VAL A 95 -16.76 -3.72 -12.97
N VAL A 96 -15.96 -2.71 -13.32
CA VAL A 96 -16.05 -2.02 -14.61
C VAL A 96 -15.75 -2.97 -15.77
N ILE A 97 -14.74 -3.83 -15.66
CA ILE A 97 -14.41 -4.82 -16.70
C ILE A 97 -15.56 -5.81 -16.90
N VAL A 98 -16.16 -6.30 -15.80
CA VAL A 98 -17.33 -7.20 -15.86
C VAL A 98 -18.51 -6.52 -16.55
N ILE A 99 -18.87 -5.31 -16.13
CA ILE A 99 -19.98 -4.55 -16.73
C ILE A 99 -19.70 -4.28 -18.21
N TRP A 100 -18.50 -3.81 -18.55
CA TRP A 100 -18.13 -3.51 -19.93
C TRP A 100 -18.30 -4.74 -20.83
N ARG A 101 -17.89 -5.92 -20.35
CA ARG A 101 -18.07 -7.17 -21.06
C ARG A 101 -19.56 -7.49 -21.26
N GLU A 102 -20.36 -7.49 -20.21
CA GLU A 102 -21.80 -7.82 -20.31
C GLU A 102 -22.57 -6.87 -21.26
N PHE A 103 -22.19 -5.59 -21.34
CA PHE A 103 -22.90 -4.60 -22.16
C PHE A 103 -22.38 -4.45 -23.59
N PHE A 104 -21.09 -4.68 -23.86
CA PHE A 104 -20.46 -4.40 -25.16
C PHE A 104 -19.94 -5.63 -25.90
N SER A 105 -20.06 -6.85 -25.33
CA SER A 105 -19.69 -8.10 -26.02
C SER A 105 -20.88 -8.92 -26.55
N VAL A 106 -22.03 -8.25 -26.76
CA VAL A 106 -23.07 -8.69 -27.72
C VAL A 106 -22.67 -8.26 -29.12
#